data_AF-A0A8K0CKF4-F1
#
_entry.id   AF-A0A8K0CKF4-F1
#
_cell.length_a   1.000
_cell.length_b   1.000
_cell.length_c   1.000
_cell.angle_alpha   90.00
_cell.angle_beta   90.00
_cell.angle_gamma   90.00
#
_symmetry.space_group_name_H-M   'P 1'
#
loop_
_entity.id
_entity.type
_entity.pdbx_description
1 polymer ?
#
loop_
_entity_poly.entity_id
_entity_poly.type
_entity_poly.pdbx_seq_one_letter_code
_entity_poly.pdbx_strand_id
1 'polypeptide(L)'
;MGLFLAIAVPLELPKTNVFVSYNFEANYNLPQNESTYEYPPIVSDRSLEISRKRAYDALEYKINSHGYPGKECLLRAICEAAEYTLENNGVLGDILHILLAPSSSKSEDLSPEYENAENYGKLKKHCRKYVKNCSVSFLALISWLEDAL
;
A
#
# COMPACT_ATOMS: atom_id res chain seq x y z
N MET A 1 12.68 -9.60 18.60
CA MET A 1 11.21 -9.75 18.51
C MET A 1 10.85 -9.94 17.05
N GLY A 2 9.90 -10.83 16.77
CA GLY A 2 9.39 -11.05 15.41
C GLY A 2 8.02 -10.40 15.23
N LEU A 3 7.78 -9.82 14.05
CA LEU A 3 6.47 -9.38 13.59
C LEU A 3 6.02 -10.34 12.48
N PHE A 4 4.80 -10.86 12.60
CA PHE A 4 4.21 -11.76 11.61
C PHE A 4 2.90 -11.17 11.11
N LEU A 5 2.79 -10.99 9.79
CA LEU A 5 1.61 -10.50 9.10
C LEU A 5 1.12 -11.59 8.16
N ALA A 6 -0.14 -12.02 8.30
CA ALA A 6 -0.79 -12.95 7.39
C ALA A 6 -2.01 -12.30 6.75
N ILE A 7 -2.06 -12.27 5.42
CA ILE A 7 -3.18 -11.78 4.63
C ILE A 7 -3.84 -12.98 3.98
N ALA A 8 -5.11 -13.26 4.32
CA ALA A 8 -5.88 -14.35 3.75
C ALA A 8 -7.08 -13.81 2.96
N VAL A 9 -7.11 -14.11 1.66
CA VAL A 9 -8.18 -13.69 0.75
C VAL A 9 -9.05 -14.90 0.40
N PRO A 10 -10.37 -14.85 0.63
CA PRO A 10 -11.29 -15.91 0.23
C PRO A 10 -11.45 -15.94 -1.29
N LEU A 11 -11.49 -17.14 -1.88
CA LEU A 11 -11.84 -17.35 -3.27
C LEU A 11 -13.26 -17.93 -3.38
N GLU A 12 -14.11 -17.30 -4.17
CA GLU A 12 -15.46 -17.80 -4.45
C GLU A 12 -15.41 -18.95 -5.46
N LEU A 13 -15.59 -20.18 -4.95
CA LEU A 13 -15.69 -21.41 -5.75
C LEU A 13 -16.99 -22.13 -5.42
N PRO A 14 -17.69 -22.71 -6.42
CA PRO A 14 -19.07 -23.17 -6.28
C PRO A 14 -19.30 -24.34 -5.31
N LYS A 15 -18.26 -25.03 -4.84
CA LYS A 15 -18.39 -26.22 -3.97
C LYS A 15 -17.30 -26.36 -2.89
N THR A 16 -16.41 -25.38 -2.73
CA THR A 16 -15.30 -25.50 -1.76
C THR A 16 -14.85 -24.13 -1.31
N ASN A 17 -14.61 -23.97 -0.01
CA ASN A 17 -14.01 -22.76 0.53
C ASN A 17 -12.50 -22.88 0.45
N VAL A 18 -11.89 -22.04 -0.40
CA VAL A 18 -10.43 -21.96 -0.55
C VAL A 18 -9.99 -20.56 -0.21
N PHE A 19 -8.89 -20.45 0.53
CA PHE A 19 -8.27 -19.18 0.88
C PHE A 19 -6.87 -19.14 0.28
N VAL A 20 -6.51 -18.01 -0.31
CA VAL A 20 -5.12 -17.71 -0.69
C VAL A 20 -4.51 -16.89 0.43
N SER A 21 -3.40 -17.36 1.00
CA SER A 21 -2.70 -16.65 2.07
C SER A 21 -1.31 -16.18 1.66
N TYR A 22 -0.99 -14.95 2.07
CA TYR A 22 0.34 -14.36 1.97
C TYR A 22 0.85 -14.14 3.39
N ASN A 23 1.97 -14.77 3.73
CA ASN A 23 2.55 -14.70 5.07
C ASN A 23 3.88 -13.96 5.01
N PHE A 24 4.05 -12.94 5.83
CA PHE A 24 5.23 -12.10 5.92
C PHE A 24 5.78 -12.16 7.33
N GLU A 25 7.07 -12.50 7.45
CA GLU A 25 7.78 -12.57 8.73
C GLU A 25 8.93 -11.57 8.73
N ALA A 26 8.99 -10.74 9.77
CA ALA A 26 10.07 -9.77 9.97
C ALA A 26 10.69 -9.98 11.36
N ASN A 27 11.98 -10.27 11.41
CA ASN A 27 12.72 -10.49 12.65
C ASN A 27 13.60 -9.29 12.97
N TYR A 28 13.33 -8.63 14.11
CA TYR A 28 14.07 -7.47 14.58
C TYR A 28 14.94 -7.86 15.78
N ASN A 29 16.25 -7.67 15.63
CA ASN A 29 17.20 -7.81 16.72
C ASN A 29 17.06 -6.58 17.63
N LEU A 30 16.51 -6.77 18.83
CA LEU A 30 16.44 -5.71 19.83
C LEU A 30 17.78 -5.65 20.59
N PRO A 31 18.28 -4.45 20.94
CA PRO A 31 19.41 -4.33 21.85
C PRO A 31 19.04 -4.94 23.20
N GLN A 32 19.96 -5.67 23.81
CA GLN A 32 19.71 -6.36 25.07
C GLN A 32 19.80 -5.45 26.30
N ASN A 33 20.19 -4.19 26.13
CA ASN A 33 20.41 -3.23 27.21
C ASN A 33 19.73 -1.88 26.93
N GLU A 34 19.06 -1.35 27.94
CA GLU A 34 18.32 -0.07 27.91
C GLU A 34 19.27 1.15 27.83
N SER A 35 20.48 1.05 28.40
CA SER A 35 21.49 2.12 28.39
C SER A 35 22.17 2.34 27.03
N THR A 36 21.89 1.48 26.03
CA THR A 36 22.42 1.60 24.67
C THR A 36 21.38 2.20 23.70
N TYR A 37 20.21 2.60 24.21
CA TYR A 37 19.18 3.26 23.42
C TYR A 37 19.48 4.77 23.31
N GLU A 38 20.48 5.12 22.48
CA GLU A 38 20.76 6.51 22.12
C GLU A 38 19.85 6.90 20.94
N TYR A 39 19.15 8.04 21.05
CA TYR A 39 18.34 8.58 19.95
C TYR A 39 19.19 9.57 19.13
N PRO A 40 19.29 9.43 17.81
CA PRO A 40 18.63 8.43 16.96
C PRO A 40 19.32 7.06 17.07
N PRO A 41 18.56 5.95 17.02
CA PRO A 41 19.15 4.62 17.06
C PRO A 41 20.17 4.46 15.94
N ILE A 42 21.33 3.84 16.21
CA ILE A 42 22.25 3.38 15.17
C ILE A 42 21.57 2.21 14.48
N VAL A 43 20.70 2.54 13.54
CA VAL A 43 20.04 1.54 12.72
C VAL A 43 21.13 0.98 11.83
N SER A 44 21.45 -0.32 11.98
CA SER A 44 22.30 -0.96 10.99
C SER A 44 21.68 -0.67 9.62
N ASP A 45 22.50 -0.41 8.61
CA ASP A 45 22.07 -0.23 7.20
C ASP A 45 21.31 -1.47 6.64
N ARG A 46 21.15 -2.52 7.46
CA ARG A 46 20.31 -3.70 7.26
C ARG A 46 18.91 -3.60 7.88
N SER A 47 18.56 -2.49 8.52
CA SER A 47 17.14 -2.20 8.66
C SER A 47 16.58 -2.04 7.26
N LEU A 48 15.51 -2.75 6.96
CA LEU A 48 14.70 -2.40 5.81
C LEU A 48 14.21 -0.97 6.06
N GLU A 49 14.95 0.03 5.59
CA GLU A 49 14.34 1.28 5.19
C GLU A 49 13.37 0.92 4.07
N ILE A 50 12.12 0.69 4.46
CA ILE A 50 11.00 0.54 3.53
C ILE A 50 10.79 1.94 2.95
N SER A 51 11.58 2.25 1.95
CA SER A 51 11.42 3.46 1.17
C SER A 51 10.15 3.32 0.33
N ARG A 52 9.46 4.44 0.07
CA ARG A 52 8.27 4.42 -0.79
C ARG A 52 8.60 3.90 -2.17
N LYS A 53 9.78 4.22 -2.69
CA LYS A 53 10.28 3.66 -3.96
C LYS A 53 10.31 2.14 -3.94
N ARG A 54 10.91 1.53 -2.92
CA ARG A 54 10.94 0.06 -2.77
C ARG A 54 9.53 -0.53 -2.65
N ALA A 55 8.64 0.14 -1.92
CA ALA A 55 7.25 -0.30 -1.80
C ALA A 55 6.52 -0.25 -3.16
N TYR A 56 6.71 0.83 -3.94
CA TYR A 56 6.11 0.97 -5.27
C TYR A 56 6.68 -0.04 -6.26
N ASP A 57 8.00 -0.24 -6.28
CA ASP A 57 8.64 -1.26 -7.10
C ASP A 57 8.06 -2.66 -6.79
N ALA A 58 7.90 -2.99 -5.50
CA ALA A 58 7.32 -4.26 -5.07
C ALA A 58 5.84 -4.40 -5.47
N LEU A 59 5.04 -3.34 -5.28
CA LEU A 59 3.63 -3.32 -5.68
C LEU A 59 3.48 -3.46 -7.19
N GLU A 60 4.22 -2.69 -7.98
CA GLU A 60 4.18 -2.75 -9.44
C GLU A 60 4.59 -4.13 -9.94
N TYR A 61 5.70 -4.69 -9.42
CA TYR A 61 6.13 -6.04 -9.75
C TYR A 61 5.04 -7.07 -9.44
N LYS A 62 4.42 -6.98 -8.26
CA LYS A 62 3.37 -7.91 -7.85
C LYS A 62 2.13 -7.78 -8.74
N ILE A 63 1.68 -6.58 -9.03
CA ILE A 63 0.55 -6.32 -9.92
C ILE A 63 0.84 -6.86 -11.34
N ASN A 64 2.05 -6.61 -11.86
CA ASN A 64 2.52 -7.14 -13.14
C ASN A 64 2.50 -8.68 -13.16
N SER A 65 2.94 -9.32 -12.07
CA SER A 65 2.93 -10.78 -11.96
C SER A 65 1.52 -11.40 -12.03
N HIS A 66 0.48 -10.61 -11.75
CA HIS A 66 -0.92 -11.00 -11.87
C HIS A 66 -1.57 -10.61 -13.21
N GLY A 67 -0.79 -10.09 -14.18
CA GLY A 67 -1.25 -9.81 -15.54
C GLY A 67 -1.83 -8.41 -15.77
N TYR A 68 -1.67 -7.50 -14.82
CA TYR A 68 -2.13 -6.11 -14.93
C TYR A 68 -0.96 -5.13 -15.09
N PRO A 69 -1.14 -3.98 -15.76
CA PRO A 69 -0.07 -2.99 -15.92
C PRO A 69 0.26 -2.33 -14.57
N GLY A 70 1.36 -2.78 -13.96
CA GLY A 70 1.74 -2.47 -12.57
C GLY A 70 1.72 -0.98 -12.25
N LYS A 71 2.49 -0.18 -13.00
CA LYS A 71 2.58 1.27 -12.80
C LYS A 71 1.23 1.97 -12.96
N GLU A 72 0.52 1.68 -14.04
CA GLU A 72 -0.77 2.32 -14.34
C GLU A 72 -1.84 1.99 -13.28
N CYS A 73 -1.86 0.74 -12.81
CA CYS A 73 -2.75 0.32 -11.75
C CYS A 73 -2.38 0.89 -10.38
N LEU A 74 -1.09 1.06 -10.09
CA LEU A 74 -0.64 1.74 -8.87
C LEU A 74 -1.05 3.22 -8.90
N LEU A 75 -0.89 3.91 -10.03
CA LEU A 75 -1.37 5.29 -10.21
C LEU A 75 -2.89 5.39 -10.02
N ARG A 76 -3.65 4.41 -10.54
CA ARG A 76 -5.10 4.33 -10.30
C ARG A 76 -5.42 4.17 -8.82
N ALA A 77 -4.74 3.26 -8.12
CA ALA A 77 -4.96 3.03 -6.69
C ALA A 77 -4.64 4.26 -5.84
N ILE A 78 -3.54 4.97 -6.14
CA ILE A 78 -3.19 6.24 -5.47
C ILE A 78 -4.27 7.30 -5.69
N CYS A 79 -4.76 7.42 -6.93
CA CYS A 79 -5.85 8.35 -7.21
C CYS A 79 -7.12 8.00 -6.42
N GLU A 80 -7.54 6.73 -6.43
CA GLU A 80 -8.76 6.26 -5.75
C GLU A 80 -8.66 6.43 -4.22
N ALA A 81 -7.48 6.17 -3.64
CA ALA A 81 -7.19 6.44 -2.22
C ALA A 81 -7.16 7.93 -1.86
N ALA A 82 -6.98 8.82 -2.85
CA ALA A 82 -6.99 10.26 -2.66
C ALA A 82 -8.38 10.89 -2.93
N GLU A 83 -9.24 10.18 -3.66
CA GLU A 83 -10.64 10.53 -3.88
C GLU A 83 -11.42 10.46 -2.56
N TYR A 84 -11.27 9.33 -1.86
CA TYR A 84 -11.83 9.05 -0.55
C TYR A 84 -10.72 8.96 0.50
N THR A 85 -10.74 9.80 1.54
CA THR A 85 -9.73 9.73 2.60
C THR A 85 -9.78 8.36 3.30
N LEU A 86 -8.61 7.76 3.52
CA LEU A 86 -8.46 6.50 4.26
C LEU A 86 -8.34 6.72 5.78
N GLU A 87 -8.41 7.97 6.23
CA GLU A 87 -8.32 8.34 7.65
C GLU A 87 -9.48 7.72 8.44
N ASN A 88 -9.16 7.19 9.63
CA ASN A 88 -10.10 6.52 10.56
C ASN A 88 -10.59 5.13 10.13
N ASN A 89 -9.95 4.47 9.15
CA ASN A 89 -10.23 3.08 8.77
C ASN A 89 -9.40 2.03 9.58
N GLY A 90 -8.98 2.41 10.78
CA GLY A 90 -8.11 1.61 11.64
C GLY A 90 -6.72 1.36 11.05
N VAL A 91 -6.02 0.35 11.57
CA VAL A 91 -4.62 0.07 11.22
C VAL A 91 -4.42 -0.20 9.73
N LEU A 92 -5.36 -0.90 9.08
CA LEU A 92 -5.28 -1.14 7.64
C LEU A 92 -5.42 0.16 6.84
N GLY A 93 -6.32 1.05 7.26
CA GLY A 93 -6.46 2.39 6.72
C GLY A 93 -5.17 3.20 6.82
N ASP A 94 -4.55 3.19 8.00
CA ASP A 94 -3.30 3.92 8.25
C ASP A 94 -2.15 3.39 7.39
N ILE A 95 -2.02 2.06 7.26
CA ILE A 95 -1.02 1.44 6.38
C ILE A 95 -1.24 1.87 4.93
N LEU A 96 -2.48 1.80 4.44
CA LEU A 96 -2.81 2.20 3.07
C LEU A 96 -2.60 3.70 2.85
N HIS A 97 -2.90 4.55 3.84
CA HIS A 97 -2.64 5.99 3.79
C HIS A 97 -1.14 6.28 3.65
N ILE A 98 -0.29 5.60 4.44
CA ILE A 98 1.17 5.76 4.37
C ILE A 98 1.70 5.37 2.98
N LEU A 99 1.20 4.27 2.41
CA LEU A 99 1.64 3.77 1.11
C LEU A 99 1.09 4.59 -0.06
N LEU A 100 -0.20 4.93 -0.06
CA LEU A 100 -0.92 5.47 -1.22
C LEU A 100 -1.12 6.99 -1.19
N ALA A 101 -0.61 7.70 -0.17
CA ALA A 101 -0.56 9.16 -0.16
C ALA A 101 0.88 9.67 -0.37
N PRO A 102 1.38 9.83 -1.62
CA PRO A 102 2.69 10.39 -1.92
C PRO A 102 3.06 11.68 -1.15
N SER A 103 2.08 12.51 -0.79
CA SER A 103 2.30 13.73 -0.01
C SER A 103 2.60 13.50 1.49
N SER A 104 2.35 12.30 2.03
CA SER A 104 2.51 12.01 3.48
C SER A 104 3.95 11.73 3.93
N SER A 105 4.92 11.68 3.00
CA SER A 105 6.32 11.40 3.33
C SER A 105 7.28 12.24 2.49
N LYS A 106 8.57 12.16 2.80
CA LYS A 106 9.61 12.91 2.05
C LYS A 106 9.65 12.45 0.59
N SER A 107 9.93 13.39 -0.31
CA SER A 107 10.18 13.06 -1.72
C SER A 107 11.49 12.25 -1.83
N GLU A 108 11.39 11.04 -2.38
CA GLU A 108 12.51 10.11 -2.58
C GLU A 108 13.00 10.09 -4.06
N ASP A 109 12.91 11.23 -4.77
CA ASP A 109 13.16 11.30 -6.22
C ASP A 109 12.28 10.30 -7.02
N LEU A 110 11.02 10.19 -6.59
CA LEU A 110 9.99 9.43 -7.27
C LEU A 110 9.48 10.19 -8.49
N SER A 111 8.98 9.44 -9.48
CA SER A 111 8.36 10.06 -10.65
C SER A 111 7.22 11.01 -10.21
N PRO A 112 7.15 12.23 -10.74
CA PRO A 112 6.10 13.19 -10.40
C PRO A 112 4.70 12.67 -10.77
N GLU A 113 4.61 11.60 -11.58
CA GLU A 113 3.35 10.95 -11.92
C GLU A 113 2.56 10.47 -10.69
N TYR A 114 3.23 9.96 -9.64
CA TYR A 114 2.53 9.48 -8.44
C TYR A 114 1.87 10.63 -7.69
N GLU A 115 2.58 11.74 -7.48
CA GLU A 115 2.05 12.94 -6.83
C GLU A 115 0.94 13.58 -7.68
N ASN A 116 1.08 13.56 -9.01
CA ASN A 116 0.03 13.99 -9.93
C ASN A 116 -1.23 13.12 -9.85
N ALA A 117 -1.11 11.81 -9.59
CA ALA A 117 -2.24 10.92 -9.39
C ALA A 117 -3.00 11.24 -8.09
N GLU A 118 -2.27 11.44 -6.99
CA GLU A 118 -2.85 11.85 -5.71
C GLU A 118 -3.58 13.19 -5.82
N ASN A 119 -2.91 14.21 -6.38
CA ASN A 119 -3.49 15.54 -6.55
C ASN A 119 -4.74 15.51 -7.46
N TYR A 120 -4.74 14.65 -8.48
CA TYR A 120 -5.91 14.47 -9.33
C TYR A 120 -7.09 13.91 -8.54
N GLY A 121 -6.89 12.87 -7.72
CA GLY A 121 -7.93 12.30 -6.86
C GLY A 121 -8.47 13.33 -5.86
N LYS A 122 -7.58 14.09 -5.20
CA LYS A 122 -7.97 15.15 -4.24
C LYS A 122 -8.80 16.26 -4.88
N LEU A 123 -8.36 16.77 -6.04
CA LEU A 123 -8.95 17.96 -6.68
C LEU A 123 -10.17 17.64 -7.55
N LYS A 124 -10.13 16.54 -8.32
CA LYS A 124 -11.18 16.20 -9.29
C LYS A 124 -12.28 15.34 -8.69
N LYS A 125 -12.02 14.68 -7.55
CA LYS A 125 -12.97 13.78 -6.89
C LYS A 125 -13.53 12.71 -7.84
N HIS A 126 -12.65 12.22 -8.72
CA HIS A 126 -12.88 11.08 -9.60
C HIS A 126 -11.56 10.60 -10.20
N CYS A 127 -11.45 9.33 -10.57
CA CYS A 127 -10.23 8.75 -11.16
C CYS A 127 -10.34 8.28 -12.62
N ARG A 128 -11.31 8.79 -13.39
CA ARG A 128 -11.59 8.40 -14.79
C ARG A 128 -10.37 8.40 -15.73
N LYS A 129 -9.39 9.29 -15.50
CA LYS A 129 -8.13 9.33 -16.27
C LYS A 129 -7.36 8.01 -16.17
N TYR A 130 -7.25 7.46 -14.96
CA TYR A 130 -6.44 6.28 -14.66
C TYR A 130 -7.19 4.96 -14.92
N VAL A 131 -8.52 4.98 -14.91
CA VAL A 131 -9.38 3.85 -15.30
C VAL A 131 -9.11 3.38 -16.73
N LYS A 132 -8.69 4.28 -17.63
CA LYS A 132 -8.40 3.94 -19.04
C LYS A 132 -7.19 3.01 -19.20
N ASN A 133 -6.21 3.14 -18.31
CA ASN A 133 -4.93 2.44 -18.42
C ASN A 133 -4.85 1.21 -17.49
N CYS A 134 -5.72 1.14 -16.48
CA CYS A 134 -5.89 -0.03 -15.63
C CYS A 134 -7.37 -0.28 -15.38
N SER A 135 -7.89 -1.45 -15.79
CA SER A 135 -9.31 -1.80 -15.66
C SER A 135 -9.72 -2.24 -14.25
N VAL A 136 -8.79 -2.67 -13.42
CA VAL A 136 -9.05 -3.14 -12.05
C VAL A 136 -8.91 -2.05 -11.01
N SER A 137 -9.76 -2.08 -9.99
CA SER A 137 -9.58 -1.31 -8.75
C SER A 137 -9.26 -2.28 -7.63
N PHE A 138 -8.04 -2.19 -7.09
CA PHE A 138 -7.64 -3.01 -5.94
C PHE A 138 -8.33 -2.58 -4.65
N LEU A 139 -8.63 -1.28 -4.53
CA LEU A 139 -9.35 -0.77 -3.37
C LEU A 139 -10.79 -1.26 -3.37
N ALA A 140 -11.45 -1.34 -4.53
CA ALA A 140 -12.80 -1.89 -4.64
C ALA A 140 -12.92 -3.36 -4.18
N LEU A 141 -11.83 -4.14 -4.24
CA LEU A 141 -11.82 -5.54 -3.77
C LEU A 141 -11.87 -5.67 -2.25
N ILE A 142 -11.42 -4.64 -1.52
CA ILE A 142 -11.28 -4.65 -0.06
C ILE A 142 -12.11 -3.57 0.62
N SER A 143 -12.68 -2.65 -0.15
CA SER A 143 -13.62 -1.64 0.34
C SER A 143 -15.02 -2.22 0.33
N TRP A 144 -15.67 -2.15 1.48
CA TRP A 144 -17.13 -2.17 1.55
C TRP A 144 -17.60 -0.72 1.52
N LEU A 145 -17.99 -0.26 0.34
CA LEU A 145 -18.84 0.93 0.28
C LEU A 145 -20.21 0.44 0.74
N GLU A 146 -20.58 0.71 1.99
CA GLU A 146 -22.01 0.81 2.30
C GLU A 146 -22.56 1.83 1.31
N ASP A 147 -23.44 1.39 0.41
CA ASP A 147 -24.13 2.27 -0.51
C ASP A 147 -24.79 3.37 0.33
N ALA A 148 -24.16 4.55 0.35
CA ALA A 148 -24.71 5.73 0.98
C ALA A 148 -25.91 6.18 0.13
N LEU A 149 -27.07 5.60 0.45
CA LEU A 149 -28.39 6.12 0.13
C LEU A 149 -28.69 7.34 1.00
#